data_AF-A0A9Q4AY11-F1
#
_entry.id   AF-A0A9Q4AY11-F1
#
_cell.length_a   1.000
_cell.length_b   1.000
_cell.length_c   1.000
_cell.angle_alpha   90.00
_cell.angle_beta   90.00
_cell.angle_gamma   90.00
#
_symmetry.space_group_name_H-M   'P 1'
#
loop_
_entity.id
_entity.type
_entity.pdbx_description
1 polymer ?
#
loop_
_entity_poly.entity_id
_entity_poly.type
_entity_poly.pdbx_seq_one_letter_code
_entity_poly.pdbx_strand_id
1 'polypeptide(L)'
;MAYFNDVPKIKFEGYQSTNPFAFKYYDAEEKVGGKSMKEHLKFSVAYWHTLTGDGGDPFGAGTALRPWDHLSGMDQAKARVEAAFELFEKLDVPYFCFHDVDVAPEGSSLKETNDNLDVIVAMIKDYMKTSRTKLLWNTANMFTHPRFTHGAATANDANVYAYSAAKVKKGLEVGKELGAENYVFWGGREGYETLLNTDLKLELDNLAKFYHMALDYAKEIGFDAQFLIEPKPKEPTTHQYDFDVATATAFLHQYGLEQDFKFNIEANHATLAGHTFEHELRVARTSGMLGSVDANQGDTLLGWDTDEFPTDLYSTTLAMYEILKNGGLGRGGLNFDAKVRRGSFAPNDLFHAHIAGMDAFAIGLKVANKLIEDNFFETIVNNRYDTFKSAIGEKITAGNTNFKELEQHALQLDTIEVKSGQVEKIKAQLNQYLLRVNEL
;
A
#
# COMPACT_ATOMS: atom_id res chain seq x y z
N MET A 1 -13.46 -18.77 -22.10
CA MET A 1 -13.68 -20.02 -21.34
C MET A 1 -13.36 -19.69 -19.88
N ALA A 2 -14.07 -20.25 -18.90
CA ALA A 2 -13.81 -19.87 -17.50
C ALA A 2 -12.54 -20.56 -16.95
N TYR A 3 -11.69 -19.79 -16.28
CA TYR A 3 -10.44 -20.20 -15.64
C TYR A 3 -10.68 -20.77 -14.24
N PHE A 4 -11.74 -20.35 -13.54
CA PHE A 4 -12.03 -20.74 -12.17
C PHE A 4 -13.39 -21.44 -12.05
N ASN A 5 -13.60 -22.54 -12.81
CA ASN A 5 -14.91 -23.20 -12.95
C ASN A 5 -15.58 -23.58 -11.62
N ASP A 6 -14.81 -23.96 -10.61
CA ASP A 6 -15.32 -24.42 -9.30
C ASP A 6 -15.57 -23.29 -8.30
N VAL A 7 -15.31 -22.03 -8.70
CA VAL A 7 -15.47 -20.86 -7.82
C VAL A 7 -16.69 -20.04 -8.27
N PRO A 8 -17.73 -19.93 -7.42
CA PRO A 8 -18.88 -19.07 -7.72
C PRO A 8 -18.49 -17.59 -7.59
N LYS A 9 -19.39 -16.69 -8.00
CA LYS A 9 -19.28 -15.30 -7.57
C LYS A 9 -19.42 -15.24 -6.04
N ILE A 10 -18.44 -14.64 -5.38
CA ILE A 10 -18.38 -14.49 -3.92
C ILE A 10 -19.44 -13.48 -3.48
N LYS A 11 -20.19 -13.83 -2.45
CA LYS A 11 -21.28 -13.01 -1.90
C LYS A 11 -21.11 -12.90 -0.39
N PHE A 12 -21.70 -11.86 0.18
CA PHE A 12 -21.88 -11.76 1.63
C PHE A 12 -22.94 -12.75 2.11
N GLU A 13 -22.60 -13.53 3.14
CA GLU A 13 -23.51 -14.48 3.80
C GLU A 13 -23.60 -14.28 5.33
N GLY A 14 -22.86 -13.31 5.87
CA GLY A 14 -22.86 -12.97 7.29
C GLY A 14 -21.96 -13.85 8.16
N TYR A 15 -21.69 -13.37 9.37
CA TYR A 15 -20.65 -13.89 10.28
C TYR A 15 -20.87 -15.34 10.78
N GLN A 16 -22.07 -15.88 10.60
CA GLN A 16 -22.39 -17.27 10.95
C GLN A 16 -22.16 -18.26 9.80
N SER A 17 -21.87 -17.78 8.58
CA SER A 17 -21.65 -18.65 7.43
C SER A 17 -20.34 -19.44 7.55
N THR A 18 -20.42 -20.73 7.24
CA THR A 18 -19.27 -21.64 7.12
C THR A 18 -18.85 -21.87 5.67
N ASN A 19 -19.49 -21.22 4.69
CA ASN A 19 -19.18 -21.38 3.26
C ASN A 19 -17.81 -20.76 2.95
N PRO A 20 -16.77 -21.50 2.53
CA PRO A 20 -15.44 -20.93 2.29
C PRO A 20 -15.36 -19.97 1.09
N PHE A 21 -16.39 -19.89 0.25
CA PHE A 21 -16.50 -18.98 -0.90
C PHE A 21 -17.57 -17.90 -0.69
N ALA A 22 -17.59 -17.31 0.51
CA ALA A 22 -18.47 -16.20 0.88
C ALA A 22 -17.75 -15.21 1.80
N PHE A 23 -18.13 -13.94 1.74
CA PHE A 23 -17.74 -12.96 2.74
C PHE A 23 -18.59 -13.12 3.99
N LYS A 24 -17.96 -13.01 5.16
CA LYS A 24 -18.63 -13.07 6.48
C LYS A 24 -18.85 -11.68 7.06
N TYR A 25 -18.02 -10.72 6.69
CA TYR A 25 -18.02 -9.37 7.24
C TYR A 25 -18.01 -8.30 6.16
N TYR A 26 -17.45 -8.57 4.98
CA TYR A 26 -17.51 -7.63 3.86
C TYR A 26 -18.86 -7.69 3.14
N ASP A 27 -19.77 -6.79 3.52
CA ASP A 27 -20.93 -6.42 2.72
C ASP A 27 -20.64 -5.09 2.00
N ALA A 28 -20.43 -5.16 0.68
CA ALA A 28 -20.05 -4.02 -0.13
C ALA A 28 -21.01 -2.82 -0.01
N GLU A 29 -22.29 -3.04 0.24
CA GLU A 29 -23.31 -1.99 0.33
C GLU A 29 -23.62 -1.54 1.77
N GLU A 30 -23.19 -2.30 2.79
CA GLU A 30 -23.37 -1.93 4.21
C GLU A 30 -22.76 -0.54 4.47
N LYS A 31 -23.53 0.32 5.15
CA LYS A 31 -23.11 1.67 5.48
C LYS A 31 -22.41 1.71 6.84
N VAL A 32 -21.16 2.16 6.85
CA VAL A 32 -20.36 2.41 8.06
C VAL A 32 -19.96 3.88 8.04
N GLY A 33 -20.25 4.64 9.11
CA GLY A 33 -19.90 6.08 9.15
C GLY A 33 -20.45 6.91 7.97
N GLY A 34 -21.60 6.52 7.42
CA GLY A 34 -22.27 7.21 6.31
C GLY A 34 -21.82 6.86 4.88
N LYS A 35 -20.75 6.07 4.69
CA LYS A 35 -20.33 5.55 3.38
C LYS A 35 -20.45 4.03 3.32
N SER A 36 -20.59 3.46 2.13
CA SER A 36 -20.60 2.00 1.96
C SER A 36 -19.20 1.41 2.19
N MET A 37 -19.12 0.13 2.59
CA MET A 37 -17.81 -0.51 2.78
C MET A 37 -16.95 -0.45 1.52
N LYS A 38 -17.53 -0.63 0.33
CA LYS A 38 -16.78 -0.50 -0.94
C LYS A 38 -16.18 0.90 -1.15
N GLU A 39 -16.85 1.95 -0.69
CA GLU A 39 -16.37 3.35 -0.80
C GLU A 39 -15.24 3.64 0.19
N HIS A 40 -15.26 3.02 1.37
CA HIS A 40 -14.18 3.14 2.35
C HIS A 40 -12.95 2.34 1.96
N LEU A 41 -13.16 1.08 1.59
CA LEU A 41 -12.09 0.07 1.47
C LEU A 41 -11.42 0.12 0.10
N LYS A 42 -12.18 0.40 -0.97
CA LYS A 42 -11.69 0.50 -2.35
C LYS A 42 -10.67 -0.61 -2.70
N PHE A 43 -11.04 -1.85 -2.38
CA PHE A 43 -10.14 -3.01 -2.52
C PHE A 43 -9.58 -3.13 -3.94
N SER A 44 -8.29 -3.44 -4.02
CA SER A 44 -7.55 -3.68 -5.25
C SER A 44 -6.83 -5.01 -5.20
N VAL A 45 -6.68 -5.66 -6.35
CA VAL A 45 -5.89 -6.88 -6.53
C VAL A 45 -4.54 -6.55 -7.15
N ALA A 46 -3.46 -7.01 -6.53
CA ALA A 46 -2.12 -6.97 -7.09
C ALA A 46 -1.95 -8.01 -8.20
N TYR A 47 -1.68 -7.56 -9.42
CA TYR A 47 -1.56 -8.45 -10.58
C TYR A 47 -0.35 -9.38 -10.46
N TRP A 48 0.79 -8.88 -9.96
CA TRP A 48 2.03 -9.66 -9.83
C TRP A 48 1.82 -10.89 -8.94
N HIS A 49 1.38 -10.72 -7.69
CA HIS A 49 1.19 -11.87 -6.80
C HIS A 49 0.07 -12.81 -7.22
N THR A 50 -1.00 -12.28 -7.81
CA THR A 50 -2.19 -13.09 -8.12
C THR A 50 -2.05 -13.87 -9.44
N LEU A 51 -1.49 -13.23 -10.48
CA LEU A 51 -1.50 -13.77 -11.85
C LEU A 51 -0.13 -14.22 -12.34
N THR A 52 0.96 -13.65 -11.81
CA THR A 52 2.34 -13.99 -12.25
C THR A 52 3.13 -14.74 -11.18
N GLY A 53 2.74 -14.63 -9.91
CA GLY A 53 3.35 -15.35 -8.78
C GLY A 53 3.22 -16.86 -8.92
N ASP A 54 4.36 -17.53 -9.02
CA ASP A 54 4.46 -18.98 -9.21
C ASP A 54 4.69 -19.76 -7.90
N GLY A 55 4.85 -19.05 -6.78
CA GLY A 55 5.18 -19.64 -5.48
C GLY A 55 6.62 -20.14 -5.36
N GLY A 56 7.52 -19.68 -6.23
CA GLY A 56 8.96 -19.90 -6.11
C GLY A 56 9.55 -19.08 -4.96
N ASP A 57 10.69 -19.55 -4.45
CA ASP A 57 11.47 -18.86 -3.42
C ASP A 57 12.98 -19.07 -3.70
N PRO A 58 13.89 -18.42 -2.95
CA PRO A 58 15.33 -18.57 -3.18
C PRO A 58 15.88 -20.01 -3.06
N PHE A 59 15.09 -20.96 -2.56
CA PHE A 59 15.49 -22.33 -2.25
C PHE A 59 14.70 -23.39 -3.04
N GLY A 60 13.74 -23.00 -3.87
CA GLY A 60 12.91 -23.95 -4.61
C GLY A 60 12.12 -23.34 -5.76
N ALA A 61 11.86 -24.17 -6.78
CA ALA A 61 11.03 -23.81 -7.92
C ALA A 61 9.58 -23.53 -7.52
N GLY A 62 8.87 -22.85 -8.43
CA GLY A 62 7.44 -22.56 -8.34
C GLY A 62 6.59 -23.80 -8.11
N THR A 63 5.51 -23.61 -7.37
CA THR A 63 4.56 -24.65 -6.95
C THR A 63 3.14 -24.39 -7.43
N ALA A 64 2.82 -23.14 -7.76
CA ALA A 64 1.50 -22.70 -8.19
C ALA A 64 1.01 -23.53 -9.38
N LEU A 65 -0.25 -23.95 -9.30
CA LEU A 65 -0.97 -24.50 -10.43
C LEU A 65 -1.86 -23.39 -10.99
N ARG A 66 -1.56 -22.88 -12.19
CA ARG A 66 -2.46 -21.94 -12.87
C ARG A 66 -2.96 -22.49 -14.20
N PRO A 67 -4.25 -22.30 -14.53
CA PRO A 67 -4.79 -22.83 -15.79
C PRO A 67 -4.14 -22.26 -17.05
N TRP A 68 -3.49 -21.09 -16.97
CA TRP A 68 -2.78 -20.45 -18.10
C TRP A 68 -1.32 -20.87 -18.26
N ASP A 69 -0.76 -21.71 -17.36
CA ASP A 69 0.68 -22.06 -17.38
C ASP A 69 1.10 -22.98 -18.54
N HIS A 70 0.13 -23.53 -19.30
CA HIS A 70 0.40 -24.26 -20.53
C HIS A 70 0.71 -23.35 -21.73
N LEU A 71 0.55 -22.02 -21.57
CA LEU A 71 0.83 -21.00 -22.58
C LEU A 71 2.14 -20.27 -22.24
N SER A 72 2.68 -19.50 -23.18
CA SER A 72 3.86 -18.65 -22.96
C SER A 72 3.78 -17.33 -23.72
N GLY A 73 4.66 -16.39 -23.36
CA GLY A 73 4.79 -15.09 -24.05
C GLY A 73 3.47 -14.32 -24.11
N MET A 74 3.16 -13.76 -25.27
CA MET A 74 1.96 -12.96 -25.48
C MET A 74 0.65 -13.73 -25.31
N ASP A 75 0.62 -15.04 -25.61
CA ASP A 75 -0.60 -15.84 -25.44
C ASP A 75 -0.91 -16.08 -23.96
N GLN A 76 0.13 -16.32 -23.14
CA GLN A 76 -0.03 -16.37 -21.69
C GLN A 76 -0.46 -15.02 -21.11
N ALA A 77 0.11 -13.92 -21.62
CA ALA A 77 -0.23 -12.58 -21.18
C ALA A 77 -1.72 -12.26 -21.41
N LYS A 78 -2.24 -12.58 -22.61
CA LYS A 78 -3.67 -12.47 -22.94
C LYS A 78 -4.54 -13.34 -22.03
N ALA A 79 -4.15 -14.61 -21.83
CA ALA A 79 -4.89 -15.52 -20.96
C ALA A 79 -4.94 -15.03 -19.50
N ARG A 80 -3.88 -14.40 -19.00
CA ARG A 80 -3.87 -13.77 -17.68
C ARG A 80 -4.83 -12.58 -17.60
N VAL A 81 -4.98 -11.77 -18.66
CA VAL A 81 -6.00 -10.70 -18.69
C VAL A 81 -7.40 -11.30 -18.59
N GLU A 82 -7.70 -12.34 -19.37
CA GLU A 82 -9.01 -13.01 -19.31
C GLU A 82 -9.29 -13.56 -17.90
N ALA A 83 -8.30 -14.25 -17.30
CA ALA A 83 -8.41 -14.81 -15.96
C ALA A 83 -8.52 -13.72 -14.88
N ALA A 84 -7.79 -12.61 -15.01
CA ALA A 84 -7.81 -11.49 -14.07
C ALA A 84 -9.21 -10.88 -14.02
N PHE A 85 -9.83 -10.57 -15.16
CA PHE A 85 -11.17 -9.99 -15.18
C PHE A 85 -12.26 -10.96 -14.69
N GLU A 86 -12.10 -12.27 -14.91
CA GLU A 86 -12.98 -13.27 -14.27
C GLU A 86 -12.83 -13.27 -12.74
N LEU A 87 -11.59 -13.23 -12.24
CA LEU A 87 -11.31 -13.17 -10.80
C LEU A 87 -11.87 -11.88 -10.19
N PHE A 88 -11.71 -10.74 -10.87
CA PHE A 88 -12.24 -9.45 -10.42
C PHE A 88 -13.76 -9.46 -10.31
N GLU A 89 -14.45 -10.02 -11.31
CA GLU A 89 -15.90 -10.16 -11.30
C GLU A 89 -16.39 -11.08 -10.18
N LYS A 90 -15.69 -12.20 -9.96
CA LYS A 90 -16.05 -13.18 -8.93
C LYS A 90 -15.82 -12.65 -7.52
N LEU A 91 -14.72 -11.94 -7.26
CA LEU A 91 -14.48 -11.28 -5.97
C LEU A 91 -15.28 -9.98 -5.81
N ASP A 92 -15.87 -9.46 -6.89
CA ASP A 92 -16.58 -8.18 -6.91
C ASP A 92 -15.64 -7.01 -6.52
N VAL A 93 -14.34 -7.07 -6.88
CA VAL A 93 -13.37 -6.02 -6.52
C VAL A 93 -13.48 -4.79 -7.44
N PRO A 94 -13.45 -3.57 -6.88
CA PRO A 94 -13.56 -2.34 -7.66
C PRO A 94 -12.26 -1.93 -8.37
N TYR A 95 -11.10 -2.43 -7.94
CA TYR A 95 -9.82 -2.00 -8.48
C TYR A 95 -8.81 -3.14 -8.72
N PHE A 96 -7.76 -2.85 -9.48
CA PHE A 96 -6.54 -3.66 -9.62
C PHE A 96 -5.31 -2.76 -9.80
N CYS A 97 -4.12 -3.33 -9.57
CA CYS A 97 -2.82 -2.70 -9.74
C CYS A 97 -1.86 -3.58 -10.56
N PHE A 98 -0.93 -3.00 -11.32
CA PHE A 98 0.08 -3.79 -12.06
C PHE A 98 1.41 -3.06 -12.31
N HIS A 99 2.50 -3.81 -12.43
CA HIS A 99 3.71 -3.37 -13.13
C HIS A 99 3.61 -3.68 -14.62
N ASP A 100 4.23 -2.85 -15.45
CA ASP A 100 4.33 -3.05 -16.90
C ASP A 100 4.71 -4.49 -17.34
N VAL A 101 5.69 -5.10 -16.68
CA VAL A 101 6.16 -6.47 -17.01
C VAL A 101 5.23 -7.59 -16.50
N ASP A 102 4.28 -7.28 -15.62
CA ASP A 102 3.33 -8.28 -15.11
C ASP A 102 2.28 -8.61 -16.16
N VAL A 103 1.86 -7.57 -16.89
CA VAL A 103 0.79 -7.67 -17.89
C VAL A 103 1.33 -8.06 -19.27
N ALA A 104 2.57 -7.68 -19.63
CA ALA A 104 3.15 -8.00 -20.93
C ALA A 104 4.64 -8.41 -20.81
N PRO A 105 5.10 -9.40 -21.60
CA PRO A 105 6.51 -9.80 -21.60
C PRO A 105 7.39 -8.71 -22.23
N GLU A 106 8.57 -8.49 -21.65
CA GLU A 106 9.64 -7.73 -22.32
C GLU A 106 10.06 -8.42 -23.62
N GLY A 107 10.35 -7.61 -24.65
CA GLY A 107 10.92 -8.06 -25.91
C GLY A 107 12.44 -8.01 -25.93
N SER A 108 13.03 -8.24 -27.11
CA SER A 108 14.48 -8.13 -27.33
C SER A 108 15.00 -6.68 -27.37
N SER A 109 14.09 -5.70 -27.43
CA SER A 109 14.39 -4.28 -27.43
C SER A 109 13.29 -3.49 -26.72
N LEU A 110 13.59 -2.25 -26.30
CA LEU A 110 12.58 -1.36 -25.71
C LEU A 110 11.38 -1.15 -26.64
N LYS A 111 11.62 -1.08 -27.96
CA LYS A 111 10.53 -0.94 -28.94
C LYS A 111 9.61 -2.15 -28.90
N GLU A 112 10.16 -3.36 -28.95
CA GLU A 112 9.36 -4.59 -28.91
C GLU A 112 8.64 -4.76 -27.56
N THR A 113 9.29 -4.42 -26.44
CA THR A 113 8.64 -4.35 -25.13
C THR A 113 7.42 -3.42 -25.14
N ASN A 114 7.56 -2.22 -25.71
CA ASN A 114 6.45 -1.27 -25.81
C ASN A 114 5.35 -1.76 -26.75
N ASP A 115 5.71 -2.37 -27.90
CA ASP A 115 4.74 -2.95 -28.84
C ASP A 115 3.93 -4.08 -28.18
N ASN A 116 4.58 -4.94 -27.39
CA ASN A 116 3.92 -6.00 -26.62
C ASN A 116 2.97 -5.42 -25.56
N LEU A 117 3.44 -4.41 -24.82
CA LEU A 117 2.64 -3.74 -23.79
C LEU A 117 1.39 -3.09 -24.40
N ASP A 118 1.51 -2.43 -25.55
CA ASP A 118 0.38 -1.78 -26.24
C ASP A 118 -0.73 -2.76 -26.61
N VAL A 119 -0.38 -3.97 -27.04
CA VAL A 119 -1.36 -5.02 -27.33
C VAL A 119 -2.16 -5.40 -26.09
N ILE A 120 -1.49 -5.57 -24.95
CA ILE A 120 -2.16 -5.98 -23.71
C ILE A 120 -2.94 -4.83 -23.08
N VAL A 121 -2.41 -3.60 -23.11
CA VAL A 121 -3.11 -2.40 -22.62
C VAL A 121 -4.40 -2.16 -23.41
N ALA A 122 -4.37 -2.32 -24.73
CA ALA A 122 -5.58 -2.24 -25.55
C ALA A 122 -6.63 -3.29 -25.14
N MET A 123 -6.19 -4.53 -24.87
CA MET A 123 -7.08 -5.60 -24.40
C MET A 123 -7.66 -5.27 -23.01
N ILE A 124 -6.85 -4.86 -22.04
CA ILE A 124 -7.31 -4.44 -20.70
C ILE A 124 -8.34 -3.31 -20.82
N LYS A 125 -8.08 -2.31 -21.66
CA LYS A 125 -9.00 -1.20 -21.91
C LYS A 125 -10.35 -1.66 -22.45
N ASP A 126 -10.36 -2.68 -23.32
CA ASP A 126 -11.60 -3.27 -23.83
C ASP A 126 -12.38 -4.00 -22.73
N TYR A 127 -11.70 -4.78 -21.87
CA TYR A 127 -12.34 -5.41 -20.71
C TYR A 127 -12.90 -4.40 -19.71
N MET A 128 -12.21 -3.28 -19.48
CA MET A 128 -12.66 -2.20 -18.60
C MET A 128 -13.92 -1.46 -19.11
N LYS A 129 -14.30 -1.62 -20.38
CA LYS A 129 -15.58 -1.05 -20.89
C LYS A 129 -16.80 -1.80 -20.36
N THR A 130 -16.65 -3.09 -20.07
CA THR A 130 -17.75 -3.96 -19.61
C THR A 130 -17.61 -4.36 -18.14
N SER A 131 -16.39 -4.35 -17.60
CA SER A 131 -16.14 -4.53 -16.17
C SER A 131 -16.34 -3.23 -15.40
N ARG A 132 -16.75 -3.35 -14.13
CA ARG A 132 -16.79 -2.22 -13.19
C ARG A 132 -15.43 -1.94 -12.55
N THR A 133 -14.49 -2.88 -12.67
CA THR A 133 -13.16 -2.80 -12.06
C THR A 133 -12.31 -1.77 -12.81
N LYS A 134 -11.65 -0.91 -12.06
CA LYS A 134 -10.82 0.19 -12.58
C LYS A 134 -9.36 0.01 -12.21
N LEU A 135 -8.47 0.73 -12.87
CA LEU A 135 -7.06 0.77 -12.50
C LEU A 135 -6.88 1.72 -11.31
N LEU A 136 -6.43 1.22 -10.16
CA LEU A 136 -6.11 2.08 -9.01
C LEU A 136 -4.79 2.80 -9.26
N TRP A 137 -3.78 2.03 -9.64
CA TRP A 137 -2.50 2.54 -10.09
C TRP A 137 -1.75 1.51 -10.93
N ASN A 138 -0.86 2.00 -11.77
CA ASN A 138 0.17 1.20 -12.40
C ASN A 138 1.55 1.75 -12.05
N THR A 139 2.57 0.94 -12.30
CA THR A 139 3.97 1.31 -12.06
C THR A 139 4.89 0.61 -13.07
N ALA A 140 6.19 0.91 -13.01
CA ALA A 140 7.22 0.31 -13.84
C ALA A 140 8.10 -0.60 -12.99
N ASN A 141 8.23 -1.88 -13.38
CA ASN A 141 9.20 -2.77 -12.75
C ASN A 141 10.61 -2.39 -13.22
N MET A 142 11.36 -1.74 -12.34
CA MET A 142 12.75 -1.34 -12.58
C MET A 142 13.70 -2.06 -11.62
N PHE A 143 13.41 -3.33 -11.30
CA PHE A 143 14.15 -4.07 -10.27
C PHE A 143 14.39 -5.55 -10.59
N THR A 144 13.61 -6.16 -11.49
CA THR A 144 13.76 -7.58 -11.86
C THR A 144 14.83 -7.81 -12.93
N HIS A 145 14.85 -7.02 -14.00
CA HIS A 145 15.79 -7.24 -15.12
C HIS A 145 17.26 -6.98 -14.68
N PRO A 146 18.25 -7.78 -15.13
CA PRO A 146 19.66 -7.61 -14.77
C PRO A 146 20.28 -6.22 -15.03
N ARG A 147 19.63 -5.39 -15.84
CA ARG A 147 20.09 -4.02 -16.14
C ARG A 147 19.99 -3.10 -14.93
N PHE A 148 19.11 -3.42 -13.98
CA PHE A 148 18.85 -2.64 -12.77
C PHE A 148 19.66 -3.11 -11.55
N THR A 149 20.66 -3.98 -11.76
CA THR A 149 21.47 -4.56 -10.66
C THR A 149 22.12 -3.48 -9.78
N HIS A 150 22.40 -2.29 -10.33
CA HIS A 150 23.03 -1.18 -9.64
C HIS A 150 22.12 0.04 -9.48
N GLY A 151 20.79 -0.15 -9.47
CA GLY A 151 19.81 0.92 -9.37
C GLY A 151 19.12 1.23 -10.70
N ALA A 152 18.14 2.14 -10.65
CA ALA A 152 17.39 2.58 -11.81
C ALA A 152 17.58 4.09 -12.02
N ALA A 153 16.94 4.94 -11.23
CA ALA A 153 17.23 6.36 -11.17
C ALA A 153 18.47 6.67 -10.30
N THR A 154 18.88 5.74 -9.44
CA THR A 154 20.12 5.82 -8.66
C THR A 154 21.27 5.06 -9.33
N ALA A 155 21.12 4.64 -10.59
CA ALA A 155 22.12 3.86 -11.30
C ALA A 155 23.47 4.59 -11.46
N ASN A 156 24.55 3.83 -11.36
CA ASN A 156 25.90 4.30 -11.70
C ASN A 156 26.19 4.39 -13.21
N ASP A 157 25.23 3.97 -14.07
CA ASP A 157 25.29 4.07 -15.53
C ASP A 157 24.15 4.95 -16.06
N ALA A 158 24.51 6.05 -16.74
CA ALA A 158 23.55 6.98 -17.32
C ALA A 158 22.63 6.34 -18.39
N ASN A 159 23.05 5.26 -19.05
CA ASN A 159 22.19 4.53 -19.98
C ASN A 159 21.09 3.76 -19.25
N VAL A 160 21.36 3.24 -18.06
CA VAL A 160 20.34 2.60 -17.20
C VAL A 160 19.35 3.67 -16.73
N TYR A 161 19.83 4.82 -16.28
CA TYR A 161 18.99 5.97 -15.94
C TYR A 161 18.04 6.36 -17.09
N ALA A 162 18.58 6.49 -18.30
CA ALA A 162 17.79 6.82 -19.50
C ALA A 162 16.75 5.72 -19.84
N TYR A 163 17.11 4.45 -19.68
CA TYR A 163 16.18 3.33 -19.90
C TYR A 163 15.05 3.32 -18.87
N SER A 164 15.36 3.55 -17.59
CA SER A 164 14.38 3.71 -16.50
C SER A 164 13.40 4.84 -16.79
N ALA A 165 13.91 5.99 -17.24
CA ALA A 165 13.08 7.13 -17.62
C ALA A 165 12.14 6.79 -18.79
N ALA A 166 12.63 6.03 -19.78
CA ALA A 166 11.81 5.58 -20.89
C ALA A 166 10.69 4.61 -20.47
N LYS A 167 10.95 3.73 -19.49
CA LYS A 167 9.92 2.86 -18.90
C LYS A 167 8.87 3.68 -18.16
N VAL A 168 9.27 4.61 -17.28
CA VAL A 168 8.33 5.46 -16.53
C VAL A 168 7.52 6.35 -17.46
N LYS A 169 8.13 6.94 -18.50
CA LYS A 169 7.43 7.67 -19.55
C LYS A 169 6.30 6.83 -20.15
N LYS A 170 6.58 5.58 -20.54
CA LYS A 170 5.58 4.67 -21.10
C LYS A 170 4.51 4.29 -20.06
N GLY A 171 4.92 4.05 -18.81
CA GLY A 171 4.02 3.76 -17.69
C GLY A 171 3.02 4.88 -17.43
N LEU A 172 3.44 6.15 -17.47
CA LEU A 172 2.56 7.31 -17.31
C LEU A 172 1.54 7.42 -18.46
N GLU A 173 1.94 7.13 -19.69
CA GLU A 173 1.03 7.08 -20.84
C GLU A 173 -0.03 5.99 -20.68
N VAL A 174 0.38 4.79 -20.26
CA VAL A 174 -0.51 3.67 -19.99
C VAL A 174 -1.47 3.99 -18.85
N GLY A 175 -0.98 4.58 -17.76
CA GLY A 175 -1.80 5.00 -16.63
C GLY A 175 -2.87 6.00 -17.06
N LYS A 176 -2.49 7.00 -17.87
CA LYS A 176 -3.45 7.93 -18.46
C LYS A 176 -4.47 7.24 -19.37
N GLU A 177 -4.01 6.32 -20.22
CA GLU A 177 -4.87 5.61 -21.18
C GLU A 177 -5.94 4.75 -20.50
N LEU A 178 -5.57 4.09 -19.40
CA LEU A 178 -6.46 3.21 -18.63
C LEU A 178 -7.21 3.96 -17.52
N GLY A 179 -6.90 5.24 -17.30
CA GLY A 179 -7.56 6.08 -16.29
C GLY A 179 -7.17 5.73 -14.86
N ALA A 180 -5.89 5.46 -14.62
CA ALA A 180 -5.33 5.24 -13.29
C ALA A 180 -5.57 6.45 -12.37
N GLU A 181 -5.88 6.19 -11.11
CA GLU A 181 -6.07 7.21 -10.08
C GLU A 181 -4.74 7.71 -9.50
N ASN A 182 -3.74 6.83 -9.46
CA ASN A 182 -2.43 7.09 -8.89
C ASN A 182 -1.32 6.45 -9.76
N TYR A 183 -0.08 6.84 -9.53
CA TYR A 183 1.11 6.19 -10.13
C TYR A 183 2.15 5.98 -9.03
N VAL A 184 2.63 4.74 -8.88
CA VAL A 184 3.49 4.33 -7.75
C VAL A 184 4.95 4.26 -8.15
N PHE A 185 5.83 4.61 -7.21
CA PHE A 185 7.27 4.39 -7.26
C PHE A 185 7.69 3.58 -6.03
N TRP A 186 7.93 2.29 -6.24
CA TRP A 186 8.65 1.46 -5.27
C TRP A 186 10.10 1.30 -5.72
N GLY A 187 11.01 1.83 -4.91
CA GLY A 187 12.44 1.91 -5.21
C GLY A 187 13.21 0.61 -4.97
N GLY A 188 12.75 -0.54 -5.48
CA GLY A 188 13.33 -1.85 -5.15
C GLY A 188 14.84 -2.00 -5.42
N ARG A 189 15.44 -1.18 -6.30
CA ARG A 189 16.90 -1.08 -6.48
C ARG A 189 17.47 0.31 -6.18
N GLU A 190 16.62 1.24 -5.74
CA GLU A 190 16.99 2.62 -5.42
C GLU A 190 17.54 2.67 -3.99
N GLY A 191 18.79 2.25 -3.87
CA GLY A 191 19.49 2.05 -2.61
C GLY A 191 20.88 1.50 -2.88
N TYR A 192 21.51 0.93 -1.86
CA TYR A 192 22.86 0.36 -2.02
C TYR A 192 23.00 -1.02 -1.38
N GLU A 193 23.99 -1.76 -1.88
CA GLU A 193 24.49 -2.98 -1.23
C GLU A 193 25.65 -2.67 -0.26
N THR A 194 26.53 -1.73 -0.63
CA THR A 194 27.66 -1.28 0.20
C THR A 194 27.96 0.20 0.01
N LEU A 195 28.23 0.92 1.10
CA LEU A 195 28.62 2.34 1.03
C LEU A 195 30.00 2.56 0.38
N LEU A 196 30.84 1.53 0.29
CA LEU A 196 32.23 1.67 -0.19
C LEU A 196 32.32 2.10 -1.67
N ASN A 197 31.27 1.86 -2.46
CA ASN A 197 31.19 2.21 -3.87
C ASN A 197 29.97 3.08 -4.21
N THR A 198 29.33 3.68 -3.20
CA THR A 198 28.08 4.44 -3.35
C THR A 198 28.36 5.92 -3.10
N ASP A 199 28.08 6.77 -4.09
CA ASP A 199 27.97 8.21 -3.88
C ASP A 199 26.52 8.54 -3.52
N LEU A 200 26.22 8.44 -2.23
CA LEU A 200 24.88 8.62 -1.69
C LEU A 200 24.23 9.94 -2.12
N LYS A 201 25.01 11.03 -2.15
CA LYS A 201 24.47 12.36 -2.48
C LYS A 201 24.13 12.45 -3.96
N LEU A 202 24.99 11.93 -4.83
CA LEU A 202 24.75 11.91 -6.27
C LEU A 202 23.51 11.08 -6.60
N GLU A 203 23.37 9.91 -5.99
CA GLU A 203 22.23 9.01 -6.22
C GLU A 203 20.90 9.64 -5.79
N LEU A 204 20.83 10.21 -4.58
CA LEU A 204 19.65 10.94 -4.11
C LEU A 204 19.32 12.16 -4.99
N ASP A 205 20.34 12.91 -5.44
CA ASP A 205 20.14 14.03 -6.37
C ASP A 205 19.58 13.57 -7.72
N ASN A 206 20.00 12.40 -8.20
CA ASN A 206 19.53 11.85 -9.46
C ASN A 206 18.12 11.28 -9.36
N LEU A 207 17.78 10.64 -8.24
CA LEU A 207 16.42 10.20 -7.93
C LEU A 207 15.46 11.38 -7.87
N ALA A 208 15.84 12.47 -7.20
CA ALA A 208 15.02 13.69 -7.15
C ALA A 208 14.78 14.29 -8.54
N LYS A 209 15.84 14.42 -9.37
CA LYS A 209 15.70 14.88 -10.76
C LYS A 209 14.78 13.98 -11.57
N PHE A 210 14.84 12.66 -11.34
CA PHE A 210 14.01 11.68 -12.02
C PHE A 210 12.53 11.90 -11.71
N TYR A 211 12.19 12.10 -10.43
CA TYR A 211 10.82 12.41 -10.01
C TYR A 211 10.31 13.75 -10.56
N HIS A 212 11.14 14.80 -10.56
CA HIS A 212 10.79 16.08 -11.21
C HIS A 212 10.50 15.89 -12.71
N MET A 213 11.31 15.12 -13.43
CA MET A 213 11.06 14.83 -14.85
C MET A 213 9.77 14.01 -15.07
N ALA A 214 9.47 13.06 -14.17
CA ALA A 214 8.23 12.28 -14.26
C ALA A 214 6.99 13.16 -14.02
N LEU A 215 7.05 14.10 -13.06
CA LEU A 215 5.99 15.08 -12.81
C LEU A 215 5.80 16.02 -14.00
N ASP A 216 6.90 16.58 -14.54
CA ASP A 216 6.87 17.44 -15.72
C ASP A 216 6.22 16.72 -16.90
N TYR A 217 6.57 15.45 -17.13
CA TYR A 217 6.00 14.67 -18.23
C TYR A 217 4.52 14.34 -17.99
N ALA A 218 4.13 13.96 -16.77
CA ALA A 218 2.71 13.73 -16.44
C ALA A 218 1.87 14.98 -16.69
N LYS A 219 2.40 16.17 -16.33
CA LYS A 219 1.77 17.45 -16.64
C LYS A 219 1.71 17.73 -18.13
N GLU A 220 2.79 17.48 -18.87
CA GLU A 220 2.84 17.64 -20.33
C GLU A 220 1.75 16.82 -21.03
N ILE A 221 1.57 15.56 -20.63
CA ILE A 221 0.54 14.71 -21.18
C ILE A 221 -0.84 14.94 -20.56
N GLY A 222 -0.99 15.82 -19.56
CA GLY A 222 -2.26 16.05 -18.86
C GLY A 222 -2.77 14.80 -18.12
N PHE A 223 -1.87 14.06 -17.47
CA PHE A 223 -2.18 12.96 -16.58
C PHE A 223 -2.20 13.46 -15.14
N ASP A 224 -3.39 13.79 -14.65
CA ASP A 224 -3.63 14.20 -13.27
C ASP A 224 -3.78 12.96 -12.39
N ALA A 225 -2.68 12.27 -12.05
CA ALA A 225 -2.66 11.18 -11.08
C ALA A 225 -1.91 11.59 -9.81
N GLN A 226 -2.30 11.05 -8.66
CA GLN A 226 -1.50 11.20 -7.45
C GLN A 226 -0.23 10.36 -7.57
N PHE A 227 0.94 10.98 -7.43
CA PHE A 227 2.19 10.24 -7.38
C PHE A 227 2.41 9.70 -5.97
N LEU A 228 2.87 8.45 -5.87
CA LEU A 228 3.02 7.75 -4.61
C LEU A 228 4.43 7.18 -4.48
N ILE A 229 5.12 7.47 -3.38
CA ILE A 229 6.32 6.72 -2.96
C ILE A 229 5.86 5.57 -2.06
N GLU A 230 6.45 4.39 -2.24
CA GLU A 230 6.21 3.23 -1.39
C GLU A 230 7.44 2.94 -0.55
N PRO A 231 7.44 3.32 0.75
CA PRO A 231 8.61 3.16 1.59
C PRO A 231 8.88 1.68 1.90
N LYS A 232 10.16 1.32 1.91
CA LYS A 232 10.69 0.03 2.35
C LYS A 232 12.13 0.21 2.84
N PRO A 233 12.56 -0.44 3.94
CA PRO A 233 13.87 -0.18 4.52
C PRO A 233 15.04 -0.84 3.78
N LYS A 234 14.80 -1.99 3.16
CA LYS A 234 15.79 -2.92 2.60
C LYS A 234 15.06 -4.00 1.79
N GLU A 235 15.83 -4.95 1.25
CA GLU A 235 15.35 -6.09 0.47
C GLU A 235 14.70 -5.66 -0.87
N PRO A 236 15.43 -5.83 -1.99
CA PRO A 236 16.68 -6.59 -2.15
C PRO A 236 17.97 -5.81 -1.85
N THR A 237 17.91 -4.51 -1.56
CA THR A 237 19.10 -3.72 -1.18
C THR A 237 19.48 -3.93 0.29
N THR A 238 20.71 -3.61 0.67
CA THR A 238 21.12 -3.58 2.09
C THR A 238 20.44 -2.41 2.82
N HIS A 239 20.28 -1.29 2.11
CA HIS A 239 19.57 -0.10 2.54
C HIS A 239 18.87 0.51 1.32
N GLN A 240 17.56 0.69 1.41
CA GLN A 240 16.76 1.39 0.42
C GLN A 240 16.52 2.82 0.88
N TYR A 241 16.57 3.80 -0.05
CA TYR A 241 16.58 5.22 0.31
C TYR A 241 15.27 5.71 0.90
N ASP A 242 14.15 5.25 0.35
CA ASP A 242 12.80 5.50 0.88
C ASP A 242 12.53 4.57 2.07
N PHE A 243 13.35 4.68 3.13
CA PHE A 243 13.45 3.67 4.19
C PHE A 243 12.14 3.45 4.98
N ASP A 244 11.52 4.55 5.39
CA ASP A 244 10.24 4.65 6.09
C ASP A 244 9.59 5.99 5.74
N VAL A 245 8.35 6.22 6.18
CA VAL A 245 7.60 7.45 5.91
C VAL A 245 8.36 8.69 6.39
N ALA A 246 9.01 8.65 7.54
CA ALA A 246 9.73 9.81 8.08
C ALA A 246 10.95 10.18 7.22
N THR A 247 11.73 9.18 6.80
CA THR A 247 12.89 9.33 5.92
C THR A 247 12.48 9.83 4.55
N ALA A 248 11.45 9.22 3.96
CA ALA A 248 10.94 9.64 2.66
C ALA A 248 10.31 11.04 2.71
N THR A 249 9.67 11.41 3.83
CA THR A 249 9.18 12.79 4.05
C THR A 249 10.32 13.79 4.05
N ALA A 250 11.45 13.47 4.71
CA ALA A 250 12.64 14.33 4.71
C ALA A 250 13.22 14.51 3.30
N PHE A 251 13.28 13.43 2.51
CA PHE A 251 13.69 13.49 1.11
C PHE A 251 12.77 14.40 0.29
N LEU A 252 11.45 14.21 0.39
CA LEU A 252 10.47 15.00 -0.36
C LEU A 252 10.58 16.50 -0.03
N HIS A 253 10.69 16.87 1.25
CA HIS A 253 10.91 18.27 1.63
C HIS A 253 12.25 18.83 1.16
N GLN A 254 13.33 18.04 1.22
CA GLN A 254 14.66 18.47 0.82
C GLN A 254 14.72 18.82 -0.68
N TYR A 255 13.90 18.15 -1.50
CA TYR A 255 13.89 18.31 -2.96
C TYR A 255 12.64 19.03 -3.50
N GLY A 256 11.77 19.54 -2.63
CA GLY A 256 10.59 20.32 -3.01
C GLY A 256 9.54 19.49 -3.76
N LEU A 257 9.28 18.27 -3.29
CA LEU A 257 8.35 17.29 -3.88
C LEU A 257 7.15 16.99 -2.96
N GLU A 258 7.07 17.62 -1.78
CA GLU A 258 6.08 17.31 -0.73
C GLU A 258 4.64 17.66 -1.11
N GLN A 259 4.44 18.50 -2.13
CA GLN A 259 3.10 18.86 -2.63
C GLN A 259 2.60 17.92 -3.72
N ASP A 260 3.51 17.19 -4.37
CA ASP A 260 3.21 16.37 -5.54
C ASP A 260 3.09 14.88 -5.17
N PHE A 261 3.81 14.45 -4.13
CA PHE A 261 3.86 13.06 -3.68
C PHE A 261 3.10 12.81 -2.38
N LYS A 262 2.56 11.60 -2.29
CA LYS A 262 2.04 10.99 -1.05
C LYS A 262 2.65 9.61 -0.87
N PHE A 263 2.28 8.91 0.19
CA PHE A 263 2.77 7.57 0.47
C PHE A 263 1.74 6.49 0.13
N ASN A 264 2.23 5.43 -0.51
CA ASN A 264 1.63 4.10 -0.52
C ASN A 264 2.27 3.31 0.63
N ILE A 265 1.51 3.01 1.69
CA ILE A 265 2.09 2.38 2.89
C ILE A 265 1.75 0.90 2.90
N GLU A 266 2.80 0.08 2.98
CA GLU A 266 2.66 -1.36 3.12
C GLU A 266 2.93 -1.81 4.55
N ALA A 267 2.10 -2.72 5.07
CA ALA A 267 2.23 -3.22 6.43
C ALA A 267 3.51 -4.05 6.65
N ASN A 268 3.86 -4.94 5.72
CA ASN A 268 5.08 -5.74 5.85
C ASN A 268 6.32 -4.84 5.81
N HIS A 269 6.39 -3.87 4.88
CA HIS A 269 7.48 -2.89 4.82
C HIS A 269 7.62 -2.08 6.12
N ALA A 270 6.51 -1.63 6.70
CA ALA A 270 6.51 -0.91 7.99
C ALA A 270 7.16 -1.75 9.11
N THR A 271 6.73 -3.01 9.25
CA THR A 271 7.28 -3.92 10.27
C THR A 271 8.74 -4.29 10.02
N LEU A 272 9.14 -4.42 8.75
CA LEU A 272 10.53 -4.66 8.37
C LEU A 272 11.45 -3.46 8.72
N ALA A 273 10.89 -2.25 8.77
CA ALA A 273 11.59 -1.03 9.20
C ALA A 273 11.68 -0.89 10.72
N GLY A 274 11.01 -1.77 11.47
CA GLY A 274 10.95 -1.73 12.93
C GLY A 274 9.77 -0.90 13.48
N HIS A 275 8.78 -0.58 12.64
CA HIS A 275 7.61 0.21 13.00
C HIS A 275 6.34 -0.65 12.98
N THR A 276 5.31 -0.26 13.74
CA THR A 276 3.99 -0.87 13.54
C THR A 276 3.31 -0.27 12.31
N PHE A 277 2.37 -0.98 11.71
CA PHE A 277 1.67 -0.47 10.53
C PHE A 277 0.90 0.83 10.82
N GLU A 278 0.22 0.90 11.97
CA GLU A 278 -0.48 2.12 12.38
C GLU A 278 0.46 3.28 12.75
N HIS A 279 1.73 3.01 13.06
CA HIS A 279 2.72 4.07 13.23
C HIS A 279 2.94 4.81 11.91
N GLU A 280 3.29 4.09 10.85
CA GLU A 280 3.57 4.68 9.54
C GLU A 280 2.35 5.41 8.98
N LEU A 281 1.15 4.81 9.10
CA LEU A 281 -0.11 5.46 8.73
C LEU A 281 -0.34 6.76 9.51
N ARG A 282 -0.08 6.76 10.81
CA ARG A 282 -0.23 7.96 11.64
C ARG A 282 0.77 9.04 11.24
N VAL A 283 2.05 8.69 11.03
CA VAL A 283 3.08 9.64 10.60
C VAL A 283 2.68 10.29 9.27
N ALA A 284 2.32 9.48 8.27
CA ALA A 284 1.90 9.99 6.97
C ALA A 284 0.65 10.86 7.05
N ARG A 285 -0.35 10.44 7.83
CA ARG A 285 -1.57 11.24 8.07
C ARG A 285 -1.23 12.58 8.72
N THR A 286 -0.39 12.59 9.75
CA THR A 286 -0.03 13.84 10.45
C THR A 286 0.77 14.80 9.59
N SER A 287 1.50 14.30 8.59
CA SER A 287 2.18 15.11 7.57
C SER A 287 1.25 15.51 6.42
N GLY A 288 0.02 15.02 6.35
CA GLY A 288 -0.92 15.26 5.24
C GLY A 288 -0.60 14.45 3.96
N MET A 289 0.25 13.43 4.08
CA MET A 289 0.84 12.69 2.96
C MET A 289 0.36 11.22 2.88
N LEU A 290 -0.67 10.82 3.63
CA LEU A 290 -1.27 9.50 3.46
C LEU A 290 -2.06 9.44 2.14
N GLY A 291 -1.61 8.59 1.20
CA GLY A 291 -2.16 8.47 -0.15
C GLY A 291 -2.90 7.17 -0.40
N SER A 292 -2.21 6.03 -0.27
CA SER A 292 -2.75 4.69 -0.53
C SER A 292 -2.14 3.68 0.43
N VAL A 293 -2.62 2.44 0.40
CA VAL A 293 -2.13 1.36 1.26
C VAL A 293 -2.02 0.06 0.48
N ASP A 294 -0.91 -0.63 0.72
CA ASP A 294 -0.78 -2.05 0.44
C ASP A 294 -1.13 -2.87 1.69
N ALA A 295 -2.25 -3.58 1.57
CA ALA A 295 -2.94 -4.31 2.59
C ALA A 295 -2.41 -5.74 2.68
N ASN A 296 -1.30 -5.91 3.38
CA ASN A 296 -0.71 -7.21 3.69
C ASN A 296 -0.32 -7.31 5.18
N GLN A 297 0.50 -8.29 5.54
CA GLN A 297 1.20 -8.36 6.81
C GLN A 297 2.51 -9.12 6.63
N GLY A 298 3.49 -8.82 7.48
CA GLY A 298 4.69 -9.63 7.63
C GLY A 298 4.61 -10.60 8.80
N ASP A 299 5.60 -11.49 8.90
CA ASP A 299 5.86 -12.21 10.15
C ASP A 299 6.98 -11.49 10.90
N THR A 300 6.66 -10.93 12.07
CA THR A 300 7.61 -10.17 12.91
C THR A 300 8.82 -10.96 13.40
N LEU A 301 8.81 -12.30 13.28
CA LEU A 301 9.96 -13.16 13.58
C LEU A 301 10.87 -13.38 12.36
N LEU A 302 10.43 -13.01 11.17
CA LEU A 302 11.14 -13.20 9.90
C LEU A 302 11.62 -11.83 9.39
N GLY A 303 12.92 -11.74 9.11
CA GLY A 303 13.57 -10.49 8.69
C GLY A 303 13.49 -10.20 7.20
N TRP A 304 12.41 -10.61 6.53
CA TRP A 304 12.18 -10.45 5.09
C TRP A 304 10.68 -10.32 4.80
N ASP A 305 10.37 -9.91 3.57
CA ASP A 305 9.00 -9.72 3.10
C ASP A 305 8.28 -11.05 2.84
N THR A 306 7.22 -11.30 3.62
CA THR A 306 6.42 -12.52 3.48
C THR A 306 5.18 -12.29 2.62
N ASP A 307 4.73 -11.05 2.47
CA ASP A 307 3.55 -10.60 1.69
C ASP A 307 2.31 -11.43 2.04
N GLU A 308 2.05 -11.64 3.34
CA GLU A 308 0.89 -12.39 3.78
C GLU A 308 -0.39 -11.58 3.64
N PHE A 309 -1.50 -12.26 3.33
CA PHE A 309 -2.80 -11.62 3.43
C PHE A 309 -3.07 -11.20 4.88
N PRO A 310 -3.67 -10.02 5.09
CA PRO A 310 -3.87 -9.46 6.43
C PRO A 310 -4.93 -10.28 7.17
N THR A 311 -4.55 -10.81 8.33
CA THR A 311 -5.44 -11.59 9.21
C THR A 311 -5.34 -11.19 10.68
N ASP A 312 -4.37 -10.34 11.06
CA ASP A 312 -4.35 -9.70 12.37
C ASP A 312 -5.41 -8.57 12.48
N LEU A 313 -6.41 -8.82 13.33
CA LEU A 313 -7.52 -7.92 13.55
C LEU A 313 -7.13 -6.65 14.33
N TYR A 314 -6.05 -6.67 15.12
CA TYR A 314 -5.56 -5.44 15.75
C TYR A 314 -4.98 -4.51 14.70
N SER A 315 -4.09 -5.03 13.86
CA SER A 315 -3.43 -4.26 12.80
C SER A 315 -4.44 -3.65 11.83
N THR A 316 -5.40 -4.44 11.33
CA THR A 316 -6.47 -3.91 10.43
C THR A 316 -7.36 -2.87 11.12
N THR A 317 -7.72 -3.06 12.40
CA THR A 317 -8.51 -2.08 13.16
C THR A 317 -7.75 -0.77 13.37
N LEU A 318 -6.49 -0.83 13.82
CA LEU A 318 -5.68 0.35 14.09
C LEU A 318 -5.29 1.08 12.79
N ALA A 319 -5.07 0.33 11.70
CA ALA A 319 -4.87 0.89 10.37
C ALA A 319 -6.11 1.64 9.89
N MET A 320 -7.29 1.00 9.93
CA MET A 320 -8.54 1.64 9.55
C MET A 320 -8.88 2.83 10.42
N TYR A 321 -8.48 2.83 11.70
CA TYR A 321 -8.62 4.00 12.56
C TYR A 321 -7.85 5.20 12.01
N GLU A 322 -6.56 5.05 11.67
CA GLU A 322 -5.79 6.15 11.07
C GLU A 322 -6.33 6.55 9.71
N ILE A 323 -6.74 5.60 8.87
CA ILE A 323 -7.34 5.89 7.55
C ILE A 323 -8.63 6.71 7.71
N LEU A 324 -9.52 6.34 8.63
CA LEU A 324 -10.76 7.09 8.89
C LEU A 324 -10.45 8.48 9.48
N LYS A 325 -9.46 8.60 10.39
CA LYS A 325 -9.00 9.91 10.90
C LYS A 325 -8.39 10.80 9.82
N ASN A 326 -7.91 10.23 8.71
CA ASN A 326 -7.47 10.97 7.53
C ASN A 326 -8.63 11.42 6.62
N GLY A 327 -9.86 10.99 6.89
CA GLY A 327 -11.01 11.17 5.98
C GLY A 327 -11.09 10.12 4.87
N GLY A 328 -10.31 9.05 4.96
CA GLY A 328 -10.14 8.00 3.95
C GLY A 328 -8.82 8.13 3.19
N LEU A 329 -8.70 7.41 2.07
CA LEU A 329 -7.49 7.37 1.22
C LEU A 329 -7.60 8.29 -0.03
N GLY A 330 -8.67 9.08 -0.16
CA GLY A 330 -8.88 9.91 -1.34
C GLY A 330 -8.85 9.09 -2.64
N ARG A 331 -7.80 9.29 -3.45
CA ARG A 331 -7.59 8.59 -4.74
C ARG A 331 -6.99 7.18 -4.57
N GLY A 332 -6.32 6.89 -3.46
CA GLY A 332 -5.79 5.57 -3.13
C GLY A 332 -6.84 4.56 -2.69
N GLY A 333 -6.40 3.37 -2.31
CA GLY A 333 -7.25 2.25 -1.87
C GLY A 333 -6.45 1.21 -1.08
N LEU A 334 -7.09 0.09 -0.75
CA LEU A 334 -6.43 -1.06 -0.11
C LEU A 334 -6.07 -2.08 -1.19
N ASN A 335 -4.84 -2.02 -1.70
CA ASN A 335 -4.33 -3.00 -2.65
C ASN A 335 -3.78 -4.22 -1.91
N PHE A 336 -4.25 -5.42 -2.24
CA PHE A 336 -3.71 -6.64 -1.66
C PHE A 336 -2.37 -6.97 -2.33
N ASP A 337 -1.31 -6.26 -1.94
CA ASP A 337 0.07 -6.65 -2.23
C ASP A 337 0.46 -7.85 -1.35
N ALA A 338 -0.24 -8.96 -1.60
CA ALA A 338 -0.16 -10.17 -0.83
C ALA A 338 -0.23 -11.38 -1.76
N LYS A 339 0.50 -12.43 -1.41
CA LYS A 339 0.55 -13.70 -2.15
C LYS A 339 0.00 -14.85 -1.34
N VAL A 340 -0.62 -15.81 -2.03
CA VAL A 340 -0.89 -17.13 -1.44
C VAL A 340 0.43 -17.78 -1.03
N ARG A 341 0.40 -18.58 0.03
CA ARG A 341 1.61 -19.26 0.52
C ARG A 341 2.09 -20.26 -0.53
N ARG A 342 3.38 -20.57 -0.53
CA ARG A 342 3.97 -21.63 -1.38
C ARG A 342 3.26 -22.98 -1.22
N GLY A 343 2.74 -23.29 -0.03
CA GLY A 343 1.94 -24.50 0.22
C GLY A 343 0.48 -24.41 -0.26
N SER A 344 0.00 -23.23 -0.61
CA SER A 344 -1.36 -22.91 -1.07
C SER A 344 -1.34 -22.66 -2.58
N PHE A 345 -1.04 -23.72 -3.32
CA PHE A 345 -0.73 -23.64 -4.74
C PHE A 345 -1.95 -23.79 -5.66
N ALA A 346 -3.11 -24.20 -5.14
CA ALA A 346 -4.28 -24.48 -5.96
C ALA A 346 -4.97 -23.17 -6.43
N PRO A 347 -5.63 -23.15 -7.60
CA PRO A 347 -6.28 -21.93 -8.11
C PRO A 347 -7.31 -21.31 -7.16
N ASN A 348 -8.04 -22.12 -6.40
CA ASN A 348 -9.05 -21.65 -5.45
C ASN A 348 -8.46 -20.97 -4.22
N ASP A 349 -7.20 -21.25 -3.87
CA ASP A 349 -6.52 -20.61 -2.74
C ASP A 349 -6.39 -19.09 -2.95
N LEU A 350 -6.33 -18.63 -4.20
CA LEU A 350 -6.38 -17.20 -4.54
C LEU A 350 -7.65 -16.55 -3.97
N PHE A 351 -8.81 -17.20 -4.08
CA PHE A 351 -10.06 -16.67 -3.57
C PHE A 351 -10.13 -16.75 -2.04
N HIS A 352 -9.73 -17.87 -1.45
CA HIS A 352 -9.72 -18.00 0.01
C HIS A 352 -8.85 -16.93 0.67
N ALA A 353 -7.67 -16.64 0.11
CA ALA A 353 -6.77 -15.63 0.63
C ALA A 353 -7.35 -14.20 0.52
N HIS A 354 -7.91 -13.84 -0.64
CA HIS A 354 -8.55 -12.53 -0.81
C HIS A 354 -9.78 -12.37 0.10
N ILE A 355 -10.62 -13.41 0.25
CA ILE A 355 -11.76 -13.38 1.17
C ILE A 355 -11.29 -13.12 2.60
N ALA A 356 -10.23 -13.80 3.05
CA ALA A 356 -9.67 -13.60 4.39
C ALA A 356 -9.21 -12.15 4.61
N GLY A 357 -8.44 -11.59 3.66
CA GLY A 357 -7.96 -10.21 3.76
C GLY A 357 -9.08 -9.17 3.70
N MET A 358 -10.07 -9.37 2.81
CA MET A 358 -11.22 -8.48 2.66
C MET A 358 -12.11 -8.48 3.91
N ASP A 359 -12.42 -9.65 4.48
CA ASP A 359 -13.19 -9.75 5.72
C ASP A 359 -12.41 -9.15 6.92
N ALA A 360 -11.09 -9.34 7.00
CA ALA A 360 -10.27 -8.77 8.07
C ALA A 360 -10.31 -7.23 8.05
N PHE A 361 -10.16 -6.61 6.88
CA PHE A 361 -10.29 -5.15 6.75
C PHE A 361 -11.72 -4.64 6.92
N ALA A 362 -12.75 -5.41 6.55
CA ALA A 362 -14.14 -5.07 6.84
C ALA A 362 -14.43 -5.07 8.36
N ILE A 363 -13.92 -6.05 9.11
CA ILE A 363 -13.94 -6.07 10.58
C ILE A 363 -13.22 -4.81 11.11
N GLY A 364 -12.00 -4.57 10.63
CA GLY A 364 -11.20 -3.41 11.03
C GLY A 364 -11.95 -2.09 10.82
N LEU A 365 -12.63 -1.91 9.69
CA LEU A 365 -13.46 -0.75 9.38
C LEU A 365 -14.60 -0.57 10.40
N LYS A 366 -15.39 -1.62 10.67
CA LYS A 366 -16.52 -1.56 11.62
C LYS A 366 -16.06 -1.17 13.01
N VAL A 367 -15.01 -1.83 13.50
CA VAL A 367 -14.45 -1.60 14.83
C VAL A 367 -13.82 -0.21 14.94
N ALA A 368 -13.03 0.20 13.95
CA ALA A 368 -12.42 1.53 13.89
C ALA A 368 -13.46 2.65 13.87
N ASN A 369 -14.52 2.51 13.08
CA ASN A 369 -15.61 3.48 13.04
C ASN A 369 -16.28 3.62 14.40
N LYS A 370 -16.56 2.50 15.08
CA LYS A 370 -17.16 2.55 16.42
C LYS A 370 -16.26 3.24 17.44
N LEU A 371 -14.96 2.95 17.41
CA LEU A 371 -13.97 3.62 18.28
C LEU A 371 -13.98 5.14 18.09
N ILE A 372 -14.17 5.61 16.85
CA ILE A 372 -14.29 7.04 16.51
C ILE A 372 -15.62 7.62 16.98
N GLU A 373 -16.74 6.94 16.74
CA GLU A 373 -18.08 7.39 17.20
C GLU A 373 -18.12 7.56 18.72
N ASP A 374 -17.51 6.64 19.45
CA ASP A 374 -17.43 6.68 20.91
C ASP A 374 -16.36 7.65 21.42
N ASN A 375 -15.63 8.34 20.53
CA ASN A 375 -14.50 9.21 20.86
C ASN A 375 -13.49 8.53 21.80
N PHE A 376 -13.26 7.23 21.62
CA PHE A 376 -12.57 6.41 22.61
C PHE A 376 -11.12 6.89 22.83
N PHE A 377 -10.33 6.92 21.75
CA PHE A 377 -8.93 7.36 21.85
C PHE A 377 -8.82 8.87 22.04
N GLU A 378 -9.71 9.67 21.45
CA GLU A 378 -9.79 11.12 21.63
C GLU A 378 -9.99 11.47 23.10
N THR A 379 -10.87 10.77 23.81
CA THR A 379 -11.10 10.97 25.24
C THR A 379 -9.84 10.65 26.04
N ILE A 380 -9.17 9.54 25.73
CA ILE A 380 -7.92 9.14 26.38
C ILE A 380 -6.83 10.20 26.17
N VAL A 381 -6.62 10.64 24.94
CA VAL A 381 -5.61 11.65 24.58
C VAL A 381 -5.96 13.01 25.20
N ASN A 382 -7.20 13.48 25.07
CA ASN A 382 -7.63 14.76 25.63
C ASN A 382 -7.43 14.84 27.16
N ASN A 383 -7.69 13.74 27.88
CA ASN A 383 -7.45 13.66 29.32
C ASN A 383 -5.95 13.59 29.66
N ARG A 384 -5.14 12.93 28.82
CA ARG A 384 -3.69 12.81 29.03
C ARG A 384 -2.96 14.14 28.86
N TYR A 385 -3.41 15.00 27.95
CA TYR A 385 -2.79 16.29 27.63
C TYR A 385 -3.58 17.49 28.17
N ASP A 386 -4.42 17.28 29.20
CA ASP A 386 -5.31 18.30 29.76
C ASP A 386 -4.58 19.55 30.28
N THR A 387 -3.38 19.39 30.82
CA THR A 387 -2.56 20.49 31.36
C THR A 387 -2.11 21.49 30.30
N PHE A 388 -2.07 21.12 29.02
CA PHE A 388 -1.78 22.07 27.94
C PHE A 388 -2.94 23.06 27.68
N LYS A 389 -4.10 22.87 28.33
CA LYS A 389 -5.22 23.83 28.37
C LYS A 389 -5.18 24.77 29.58
N SER A 390 -4.15 24.68 30.43
CA SER A 390 -3.94 25.63 31.53
C SER A 390 -3.30 26.92 31.02
N ALA A 391 -3.29 27.99 31.84
CA ALA A 391 -2.72 29.27 31.44
C ALA A 391 -1.24 29.18 30.96
N ILE A 392 -0.41 28.36 31.62
CA ILE A 392 0.98 28.14 31.17
C ILE A 392 1.03 27.23 29.94
N GLY A 393 0.18 26.20 29.89
CA GLY A 393 0.09 25.25 28.79
C GLY A 393 -0.29 25.94 27.47
N GLU A 394 -1.30 26.81 27.51
CA GLU A 394 -1.76 27.57 26.35
C GLU A 394 -0.65 28.48 25.82
N LYS A 395 0.09 29.17 26.71
CA LYS A 395 1.26 29.96 26.32
C LYS A 395 2.33 29.12 25.61
N ILE A 396 2.60 27.90 26.08
CA ILE A 396 3.55 26.97 25.45
C ILE A 396 3.05 26.61 24.04
N THR A 397 1.81 26.14 23.92
CA THR A 397 1.26 25.68 22.63
C THR A 397 1.11 26.81 21.61
N ALA A 398 0.92 28.05 22.07
CA ALA A 398 0.83 29.23 21.21
C ALA A 398 2.20 29.84 20.86
N GLY A 399 3.31 29.33 21.41
CA GLY A 399 4.63 29.92 21.22
C GLY A 399 4.83 31.27 21.90
N ASN A 400 3.99 31.61 22.89
CA ASN A 400 3.95 32.90 23.58
C ASN A 400 4.62 32.86 24.97
N THR A 401 5.69 32.10 25.10
CA THR A 401 6.51 32.02 26.32
C THR A 401 7.98 31.80 25.95
N ASN A 402 8.86 31.81 26.94
CA ASN A 402 10.29 31.55 26.77
C ASN A 402 10.84 30.88 28.03
N PHE A 403 12.11 30.46 27.98
CA PHE A 403 12.73 29.74 29.09
C PHE A 403 12.75 30.52 30.42
N LYS A 404 12.79 31.87 30.40
CA LYS A 404 12.75 32.66 31.65
C LYS A 404 11.38 32.62 32.31
N GLU A 405 10.31 32.80 31.53
CA GLU A 405 8.94 32.69 32.06
C GLU A 405 8.63 31.27 32.53
N LEU A 406 9.10 30.25 31.81
CA LEU A 406 8.94 28.85 32.18
C LEU A 406 9.72 28.49 33.46
N GLU A 407 10.94 28.99 33.62
CA GLU A 407 11.71 28.86 34.85
C GLU A 407 10.98 29.51 36.03
N GLN A 408 10.48 30.74 35.87
CA GLN A 408 9.72 31.42 36.92
C GLN A 408 8.47 30.64 37.32
N HIS A 409 7.73 30.09 36.35
CA HIS A 409 6.59 29.23 36.63
C HIS A 409 7.02 27.97 37.40
N ALA A 410 8.09 27.30 36.95
CA ALA A 410 8.60 26.09 37.59
C ALA A 410 9.08 26.32 39.03
N LEU A 411 9.68 27.49 39.33
CA LEU A 411 10.09 27.87 40.68
C LEU A 411 8.91 28.05 41.66
N GLN A 412 7.67 28.17 41.18
CA GLN A 412 6.47 28.24 42.02
C GLN A 412 5.80 26.87 42.22
N LEU A 413 6.32 25.79 41.60
CA LEU A 413 5.75 24.45 41.74
C LEU A 413 6.38 23.72 42.93
N ASP A 414 5.56 23.33 43.91
CA ASP A 414 6.02 22.52 45.04
C ASP A 414 6.21 21.04 44.66
N THR A 415 5.32 20.51 43.80
CA THR A 415 5.36 19.13 43.28
C THR A 415 4.78 19.06 41.87
N ILE A 416 5.09 17.99 41.13
CA ILE A 416 4.47 17.66 39.85
C ILE A 416 3.76 16.32 40.01
N GLU A 417 2.43 16.31 39.83
CA GLU A 417 1.65 15.09 39.89
C GLU A 417 1.85 14.25 38.62
N VAL A 418 2.29 13.01 38.79
CA VAL A 418 2.47 12.05 37.68
C VAL A 418 1.25 11.12 37.61
N LYS A 419 0.54 11.13 36.48
CA LYS A 419 -0.62 10.27 36.22
C LYS A 419 -0.19 8.98 35.49
N SER A 420 -0.82 7.84 35.81
CA SER A 420 -0.60 6.57 35.10
C SER A 420 -1.09 6.64 33.65
N GLY A 421 -0.37 5.98 32.73
CA GLY A 421 -0.76 5.88 31.32
C GLY A 421 -1.89 4.88 31.02
N GLN A 422 -2.27 4.02 31.98
CA GLN A 422 -3.38 3.07 31.87
C GLN A 422 -3.35 2.15 30.63
N VAL A 423 -2.17 1.78 30.12
CA VAL A 423 -2.00 1.08 28.84
C VAL A 423 -2.76 -0.25 28.79
N GLU A 424 -2.69 -1.06 29.85
CA GLU A 424 -3.35 -2.37 29.92
C GLU A 424 -4.87 -2.24 29.90
N LYS A 425 -5.40 -1.20 30.56
CA LYS A 425 -6.83 -0.90 30.54
C LYS A 425 -7.28 -0.48 29.14
N ILE A 426 -6.51 0.37 28.46
CA ILE A 426 -6.81 0.82 27.09
C ILE A 426 -6.84 -0.38 26.14
N LYS A 427 -5.83 -1.26 26.23
CA LYS A 427 -5.79 -2.50 25.43
C LYS A 427 -6.96 -3.41 25.75
N ALA A 428 -7.25 -3.66 27.03
CA ALA A 428 -8.39 -4.50 27.43
C ALA A 428 -9.72 -3.95 26.91
N GLN A 429 -9.90 -2.62 26.85
CA GLN A 429 -11.08 -2.00 26.27
C GLN A 429 -11.12 -2.15 24.75
N LEU A 430 -9.99 -1.96 24.04
CA LEU A 430 -9.91 -2.23 22.59
C LEU A 430 -10.34 -3.67 22.27
N ASN A 431 -9.94 -4.65 23.09
CA ASN A 431 -10.37 -6.05 22.93
C ASN A 431 -11.89 -6.20 23.00
N GLN A 432 -12.56 -5.42 23.86
CA GLN A 432 -14.02 -5.45 23.96
C GLN A 432 -14.70 -4.95 22.68
N TYR A 433 -14.14 -3.94 22.01
CA TYR A 433 -14.66 -3.49 20.72
C TYR A 433 -14.49 -4.58 19.64
N LEU A 434 -13.31 -5.22 19.57
CA LEU A 434 -13.04 -6.32 18.65
C LEU A 434 -14.01 -7.50 18.85
N LEU A 435 -14.18 -7.96 20.10
CA LEU A 435 -15.03 -9.10 20.43
C LEU A 435 -16.53 -8.84 20.19
N ARG A 436 -16.93 -7.58 20.14
CA ARG A 436 -18.33 -7.14 19.95
C ARG A 436 -18.62 -6.67 18.53
N VAL A 437 -17.75 -6.95 17.55
CA VAL A 437 -17.92 -6.51 16.15
C VAL A 437 -19.29 -6.88 15.54
N ASN A 438 -19.86 -8.02 15.93
CA ASN A 438 -21.17 -8.48 15.45
C ASN A 438 -22.37 -7.75 16.06
N GLU A 439 -22.12 -6.90 17.08
CA GLU A 439 -23.10 -6.01 17.69
C GLU A 439 -23.03 -4.58 17.11
N LEU A 440 -22.08 -4.32 16.20
CA LEU A 440 -21.78 -3.01 15.60
C LEU A 440 -22.54 -2.75 14.30
#